data_AF-A0A6J4GPU4-F1
#
_entry.id   AF-A0A6J4GPU4-F1
#
_cell.length_a   1.000
_cell.length_b   1.000
_cell.length_c   1.000
_cell.angle_alpha   90.00
_cell.angle_beta   90.00
_cell.angle_gamma   90.00
#
_symmetry.space_group_name_H-M   'P 1'
#
loop_
_entity.id
_entity.type
_entity.pdbx_description
1 polymer ?
#
loop_
_entity_poly.entity_id
_entity_poly.type
_entity_poly.pdbx_seq_one_letter_code
_entity_poly.pdbx_strand_id
1 'polypeptide(L)'
;MKNLKLYSIILLPLLTSCMDVSDSRCIATSNKSKNSIYCFYLEHELNKMDGLPKYSFPPHETKDNEDDCNLIIKPRWEEYIKTCDNQKIRYYIIKKDSVDKYGWETIFRKNIYNKKYLFKIEDLDSLNWTITYDGD
;
A
#
# COMPACT_ATOMS: atom_id res chain seq x y z
N MET A 1 14.25 -58.24 -37.16
CA MET A 1 14.46 -56.81 -37.48
C MET A 1 13.36 -56.02 -36.76
N LYS A 2 13.63 -55.62 -35.51
CA LYS A 2 13.90 -54.24 -35.06
C LYS A 2 12.75 -53.24 -35.33
N ASN A 3 11.83 -53.21 -34.35
CA ASN A 3 11.28 -52.05 -33.66
C ASN A 3 10.79 -50.86 -34.50
N LEU A 4 9.47 -50.81 -34.76
CA LEU A 4 8.79 -49.58 -35.13
C LEU A 4 8.72 -48.68 -33.89
N LYS A 5 9.49 -47.59 -33.88
CA LYS A 5 9.55 -46.64 -32.76
C LYS A 5 8.23 -45.87 -32.65
N LEU A 6 7.55 -46.05 -31.52
CA LEU A 6 6.40 -45.27 -31.11
C LEU A 6 6.87 -43.83 -30.85
N TYR A 7 6.65 -42.92 -31.81
CA TYR A 7 6.82 -41.49 -31.56
C TYR A 7 5.62 -41.00 -30.75
N SER A 8 5.71 -41.13 -29.42
CA SER A 8 4.98 -40.23 -28.52
C SER A 8 5.54 -38.84 -28.74
N ILE A 9 4.89 -38.07 -29.62
CA ILE A 9 5.00 -36.61 -29.58
C ILE A 9 4.40 -36.24 -28.23
N ILE A 10 5.28 -36.10 -27.24
CA ILE A 10 4.99 -35.52 -25.95
C ILE A 10 4.44 -34.14 -26.28
N LEU A 11 3.12 -34.02 -26.22
CA LEU A 11 2.40 -32.76 -26.18
C LEU A 11 2.86 -32.11 -24.87
N LEU A 12 4.00 -31.41 -24.93
CA LEU A 12 4.51 -30.63 -23.81
C LEU A 12 3.36 -29.69 -23.44
N PRO A 13 2.83 -29.79 -22.23
CA PRO A 13 1.57 -29.16 -21.93
C PRO A 13 1.81 -27.66 -21.99
N LEU A 14 0.88 -26.96 -22.64
CA LEU A 14 0.64 -25.52 -22.46
C LEU A 14 0.19 -25.30 -21.01
N LEU A 15 1.09 -25.54 -20.06
CA LEU A 15 1.04 -24.97 -18.73
C LEU A 15 1.70 -23.61 -18.85
N THR A 16 1.05 -22.69 -19.58
CA THR A 16 1.10 -21.30 -19.14
C THR A 16 0.37 -21.30 -17.80
N SER A 17 1.13 -21.66 -16.76
CA SER A 17 0.84 -21.30 -15.38
C SER A 17 0.22 -19.91 -15.42
N CYS A 18 -1.00 -19.78 -14.91
CA CYS A 18 -1.49 -18.49 -14.45
C CYS A 18 -0.54 -18.05 -13.33
N MET A 19 0.65 -17.56 -13.70
CA MET A 19 1.46 -16.77 -12.79
C MET A 19 0.61 -15.55 -12.51
N ASP A 20 -0.06 -15.57 -11.37
CA ASP A 20 -0.53 -14.38 -10.72
C ASP A 20 0.68 -13.44 -10.63
N VAL A 21 0.73 -12.48 -11.54
CA VAL A 21 1.77 -11.46 -11.53
C VAL A 21 1.44 -10.56 -10.35
N SER A 22 2.11 -10.84 -9.23
CA SER A 22 2.09 -10.00 -8.05
C SER A 22 2.91 -8.73 -8.31
N ASP A 23 2.44 -7.63 -7.75
CA ASP A 23 3.20 -6.39 -7.69
C ASP A 23 4.03 -6.43 -6.41
N SER A 24 5.35 -6.35 -6.54
CA SER A 24 6.26 -6.42 -5.40
C SER A 24 6.56 -5.05 -4.78
N ARG A 25 6.09 -3.96 -5.38
CA ARG A 25 6.33 -2.61 -4.85
C ARG A 25 5.52 -2.41 -3.57
N CYS A 26 6.13 -1.78 -2.57
CA CYS A 26 5.44 -1.32 -1.37
C CYS A 26 5.78 0.13 -1.10
N ILE A 27 4.85 0.88 -0.52
CA ILE A 27 5.17 2.20 0.01
C ILE A 27 5.89 1.97 1.34
N ALA A 28 7.22 2.13 1.31
CA ALA A 28 8.07 2.06 2.48
C ALA A 28 8.06 3.41 3.20
N THR A 29 7.83 3.43 4.51
CA THR A 29 7.96 4.62 5.33
C THR A 29 9.06 4.41 6.36
N SER A 30 10.09 5.24 6.30
CA SER A 30 11.17 5.27 7.28
C SER A 30 10.86 6.33 8.33
N ASN A 31 10.54 5.90 9.55
CA ASN A 31 10.24 6.80 10.66
C ASN A 31 11.53 7.24 11.37
N LYS A 32 12.05 8.40 11.01
CA LYS A 32 13.21 9.04 11.66
C LYS A 32 12.81 9.97 12.81
N SER A 33 11.53 10.01 13.16
CA SER A 33 11.04 10.80 14.29
C SER A 33 11.18 10.05 15.60
N LYS A 34 11.05 10.76 16.73
CA LYS A 34 11.03 10.16 18.07
C LYS A 34 9.67 9.57 18.49
N ASN A 35 8.64 9.71 17.65
CA ASN A 35 7.29 9.26 17.98
C ASN A 35 6.96 8.04 17.14
N SER A 36 6.26 7.06 17.73
CA SER A 36 5.55 6.06 16.93
C SER A 36 4.53 6.74 16.03
N ILE A 37 4.37 6.20 14.82
CA ILE A 37 3.42 6.67 13.83
C ILE A 37 2.54 5.53 13.33
N TYR A 38 1.36 5.87 12.84
CA TYR A 38 0.54 5.01 12.00
C TYR A 38 0.64 5.52 10.59
N CYS A 39 0.87 4.60 9.66
CA CYS A 39 0.91 4.89 8.24
C CYS A 39 -0.13 4.05 7.51
N PHE A 40 -0.89 4.67 6.61
CA PHE A 40 -1.90 3.97 5.81
C PHE A 40 -2.30 4.79 4.60
N TYR A 41 -2.97 4.13 3.67
CA TYR A 41 -3.61 4.78 2.52
C TYR A 41 -5.10 4.47 2.46
N LEU A 42 -5.85 5.37 1.81
CA LEU A 42 -7.29 5.26 1.67
C LEU A 42 -7.71 5.26 0.21
N GLU A 43 -8.75 4.49 -0.09
CA GLU A 43 -9.35 4.41 -1.43
C GLU A 43 -10.04 5.72 -1.84
N HIS A 44 -10.62 6.45 -0.88
CA HIS A 44 -11.37 7.69 -1.12
C HIS A 44 -11.03 8.80 -0.12
N GLU A 45 -11.34 10.05 -0.48
CA GLU A 45 -11.31 11.18 0.45
C GLU A 45 -12.31 10.99 1.60
N LEU A 46 -11.86 11.22 2.83
CA LEU A 46 -12.71 11.16 4.02
C LEU A 46 -13.60 12.38 4.24
N ASN A 47 -13.44 13.41 3.41
CA ASN A 47 -14.19 14.67 3.49
C ASN A 47 -15.72 14.48 3.30
N LYS A 48 -16.16 13.25 2.96
CA LYS A 48 -17.55 12.90 2.66
C LYS A 48 -18.11 11.78 3.56
N MET A 49 -17.35 11.24 4.52
CA MET A 49 -17.81 10.10 5.33
C MET A 49 -18.01 10.48 6.80
N ASP A 50 -19.25 10.31 7.27
CA ASP A 50 -19.60 10.23 8.69
C ASP A 50 -19.17 8.88 9.33
N GLY A 51 -18.51 8.01 8.56
CA GLY A 51 -18.10 6.66 8.95
C GLY A 51 -16.59 6.49 9.07
N LEU A 52 -16.18 5.46 9.82
CA LEU A 52 -14.78 5.06 9.94
C LEU A 52 -14.18 4.73 8.55
N PRO A 53 -12.91 5.07 8.28
CA PRO A 53 -12.27 4.78 7.01
C PRO A 53 -12.33 3.29 6.73
N LYS A 54 -12.63 2.95 5.48
CA LYS A 54 -12.29 1.64 4.96
C LYS A 54 -10.80 1.65 4.64
N TYR A 55 -10.04 0.96 5.48
CA TYR A 55 -8.64 0.75 5.21
C TYR A 55 -8.46 -0.42 4.24
N SER A 56 -7.45 -0.31 3.40
CA SER A 56 -6.90 -1.43 2.62
C SER A 56 -6.21 -2.46 3.53
N PHE A 57 -5.57 -2.00 4.60
CA PHE A 57 -5.00 -2.79 5.69
C PHE A 57 -5.18 -2.07 7.03
N PRO A 58 -5.37 -2.78 8.16
CA PRO A 58 -5.46 -2.13 9.46
C PRO A 58 -4.19 -1.29 9.71
N PRO A 59 -4.31 -0.03 10.20
CA PRO A 59 -3.15 0.79 10.50
C PRO A 59 -2.18 0.06 11.44
N HIS A 60 -0.94 -0.11 10.99
CA HIS A 60 0.13 -0.69 11.79
C HIS A 60 0.96 0.42 12.44
N GLU A 61 1.41 0.19 13.67
CA GLU A 61 2.30 1.13 14.37
C GLU A 61 3.72 0.93 13.88
N THR A 62 4.35 2.00 13.39
CA THR A 62 5.78 2.09 13.08
C THR A 62 6.46 2.83 14.23
N LYS A 63 7.37 2.16 14.96
CA LYS A 63 8.10 2.77 16.08
C LYS A 63 9.15 3.77 15.60
N ASP A 64 9.78 4.44 16.56
CA ASP A 64 10.90 5.34 16.28
C ASP A 64 12.08 4.56 15.68
N ASN A 65 12.66 5.10 14.59
CA ASN A 65 13.72 4.47 13.81
C ASN A 65 13.35 3.08 13.23
N GLU A 66 12.06 2.82 13.06
CA GLU A 66 11.55 1.63 12.37
C GLU A 66 11.08 2.00 10.95
N ASP A 67 11.24 1.05 10.04
CA ASP A 67 10.71 1.14 8.69
C ASP A 67 9.42 0.29 8.61
N ASP A 68 8.38 0.85 7.99
CA ASP A 68 7.14 0.15 7.68
C ASP A 68 7.00 -0.02 6.16
N CYS A 69 6.38 -1.10 5.71
CA CYS A 69 6.20 -1.41 4.28
C CYS A 69 4.75 -1.77 4.03
N ASN A 70 4.04 -0.83 3.39
CA ASN A 70 2.63 -0.97 3.04
C ASN A 70 2.52 -1.57 1.63
N LEU A 71 2.23 -2.86 1.54
CA LEU A 71 2.22 -3.63 0.29
C LEU A 71 0.80 -4.01 -0.10
N ILE A 72 0.44 -3.85 -1.38
CA ILE A 72 -0.83 -4.36 -1.91
C ILE A 72 -0.59 -5.75 -2.48
N ILE A 73 -1.15 -6.78 -1.82
CA ILE A 73 -0.99 -8.17 -2.25
C ILE A 73 -1.64 -8.39 -3.62
N LYS A 74 -2.86 -7.85 -3.82
CA LYS A 74 -3.61 -7.71 -5.09
C LYS A 74 -4.71 -6.65 -4.88
N PRO A 75 -5.05 -5.75 -5.82
CA PRO A 75 -4.57 -5.62 -7.22
C PRO A 75 -3.19 -4.96 -7.36
N ARG A 76 -2.62 -4.91 -8.58
CA ARG A 76 -1.37 -4.16 -8.86
C ARG A 76 -1.56 -2.66 -8.59
N TRP A 77 -0.50 -1.92 -8.30
CA TRP A 77 -0.60 -0.49 -8.01
C TRP A 77 -1.20 0.33 -9.16
N GLU A 78 -0.90 -0.01 -10.42
CA GLU A 78 -1.51 0.65 -11.58
C GLU A 78 -3.02 0.41 -11.68
N GLU A 79 -3.52 -0.73 -11.19
CA GLU A 79 -4.96 -1.01 -11.17
C GLU A 79 -5.61 -0.39 -9.93
N TYR A 80 -4.94 -0.46 -8.78
CA TYR A 80 -5.39 0.17 -7.54
C TYR A 80 -5.56 1.69 -7.71
N ILE A 81 -4.59 2.36 -8.32
CA ILE A 81 -4.64 3.82 -8.46
C ILE A 81 -5.81 4.28 -9.34
N LYS A 82 -6.30 3.45 -10.26
CA LYS A 82 -7.50 3.76 -11.08
C LYS A 82 -8.79 3.80 -10.25
N THR A 83 -8.84 3.10 -9.10
CA THR A 83 -10.00 3.13 -8.20
C THR A 83 -9.96 4.34 -7.26
N CYS A 84 -8.79 4.95 -7.08
CA CYS A 84 -8.59 6.08 -6.19
C CYS A 84 -9.13 7.39 -6.79
N ASP A 85 -9.69 8.26 -5.94
CA ASP A 85 -10.21 9.56 -6.38
C ASP A 85 -9.11 10.39 -7.06
N ASN A 86 -9.41 10.89 -8.27
CA ASN A 86 -8.48 11.63 -9.13
C ASN A 86 -7.18 10.89 -9.48
N GLN A 87 -7.19 9.55 -9.44
CA GLN A 87 -6.03 8.70 -9.71
C GLN A 87 -4.81 9.05 -8.83
N LYS A 88 -5.08 9.36 -7.56
CA LYS A 88 -4.05 9.68 -6.58
C LYS A 88 -4.22 8.84 -5.33
N ILE A 89 -3.13 8.26 -4.85
CA ILE A 89 -3.06 7.58 -3.55
C ILE A 89 -2.98 8.64 -2.46
N ARG A 90 -3.85 8.51 -1.46
CA ARG A 90 -3.83 9.34 -0.25
C ARG A 90 -3.08 8.60 0.83
N TYR A 91 -1.85 9.00 1.09
CA TYR A 91 -1.04 8.41 2.14
C TYR A 91 -1.04 9.30 3.37
N TYR A 92 -1.38 8.74 4.53
CA TYR A 92 -1.48 9.45 5.79
C TYR A 92 -0.41 8.97 6.75
N ILE A 93 0.16 9.92 7.49
CA ILE A 93 1.02 9.65 8.64
C ILE A 93 0.40 10.35 9.85
N ILE A 94 0.22 9.61 10.94
CA ILE A 94 -0.40 10.09 12.18
C ILE A 94 0.43 9.63 13.37
N LYS A 95 0.82 10.55 14.26
CA LYS A 95 1.51 10.23 15.51
C LYS A 95 0.60 9.42 16.41
N LYS A 96 1.15 8.36 17.02
CA LYS A 96 0.43 7.50 17.97
C LYS A 96 -0.24 8.30 19.08
N ASP A 97 0.47 9.27 19.66
CA ASP A 97 -0.06 10.13 20.74
C ASP A 97 -1.34 10.89 20.33
N SER A 98 -1.48 11.21 19.03
CA SER A 98 -2.70 11.86 18.54
C SER A 98 -3.86 10.88 18.45
N VAL A 99 -3.60 9.64 18.03
CA VAL A 99 -4.58 8.55 18.04
C VAL A 99 -4.98 8.20 19.47
N ASP A 100 -4.03 8.07 20.39
CA ASP A 100 -4.27 7.78 21.81
C ASP A 100 -5.10 8.89 22.47
N LYS A 101 -4.84 10.16 22.13
CA LYS A 101 -5.54 11.31 22.71
C LYS A 101 -6.96 11.50 22.19
N TYR A 102 -7.18 11.33 20.89
CA TYR A 102 -8.44 11.71 20.24
C TYR A 102 -9.30 10.52 19.79
N GLY A 103 -8.69 9.35 19.62
CA GLY A 103 -9.30 8.18 18.99
C GLY A 103 -9.46 8.35 17.47
N TRP A 104 -9.48 7.23 16.76
CA TRP A 104 -9.58 7.17 15.30
C TRP A 104 -10.77 7.96 14.73
N GLU A 105 -11.96 7.82 15.32
CA GLU A 105 -13.16 8.51 14.85
C GLU A 105 -12.97 10.04 14.82
N THR A 106 -12.41 10.61 15.91
CA THR A 106 -12.15 12.05 15.99
C THR A 106 -11.05 12.47 15.04
N ILE A 107 -9.99 11.66 14.92
CA ILE A 107 -8.88 11.90 13.98
C ILE A 107 -9.42 12.13 12.57
N PHE A 108 -10.32 11.27 12.09
CA PHE A 108 -10.89 11.39 10.75
C PHE A 108 -11.91 12.52 10.63
N ARG A 109 -12.87 12.60 11.56
CA ARG A 109 -13.91 13.65 11.53
C ARG A 109 -13.33 15.06 11.56
N LYS A 110 -12.21 15.26 12.25
CA LYS A 110 -11.55 16.57 12.38
C LYS A 110 -10.34 16.74 11.48
N ASN A 111 -10.03 15.76 10.61
CA ASN A 111 -8.85 15.78 9.75
C ASN A 111 -7.52 16.03 10.49
N ILE A 112 -7.32 15.36 11.63
CA ILE A 112 -6.11 15.49 12.44
C ILE A 112 -5.06 14.52 11.91
N TYR A 113 -4.23 15.00 10.98
CA TYR A 113 -3.14 14.22 10.38
C TYR A 113 -1.81 14.96 10.55
N ASN A 114 -0.71 14.24 10.74
CA ASN A 114 0.62 14.87 10.79
C ASN A 114 1.14 15.13 9.39
N LYS A 115 0.99 14.16 8.48
CA LYS A 115 1.19 14.36 7.04
C LYS A 115 0.08 13.72 6.25
N LYS A 116 -0.21 14.37 5.12
CA LYS A 116 -1.06 13.85 4.04
C LYS A 116 -0.31 14.05 2.74
N TYR A 117 -0.10 12.97 2.02
CA TYR A 117 0.45 12.99 0.67
C TYR A 117 -0.62 12.61 -0.34
N LEU A 118 -0.49 13.17 -1.54
CA LEU A 118 -1.34 12.87 -2.70
C LEU A 118 -0.44 12.46 -3.85
N PHE A 119 -0.16 11.17 -3.95
CA PHE A 119 0.77 10.63 -4.93
C PHE A 119 0.06 10.10 -6.17
N LYS A 120 0.54 10.47 -7.34
CA LYS A 120 0.39 9.65 -8.53
C LYS A 120 1.40 8.50 -8.51
N ILE A 121 1.24 7.54 -9.43
CA ILE A 121 2.19 6.42 -9.54
C ILE A 121 3.60 6.93 -9.88
N GLU A 122 3.71 7.95 -10.73
CA GLU A 122 5.00 8.52 -11.14
C GLU A 122 5.70 9.24 -9.98
N ASP A 123 4.94 9.80 -9.04
CA ASP A 123 5.49 10.41 -7.84
C ASP A 123 6.15 9.33 -6.96
N LEU A 124 5.48 8.18 -6.79
CA LEU A 124 6.03 7.04 -6.04
C LEU A 124 7.27 6.45 -6.74
N ASP A 125 7.25 6.32 -8.05
CA ASP A 125 8.41 5.87 -8.83
C ASP A 125 9.60 6.82 -8.63
N SER A 126 9.36 8.15 -8.66
CA SER A 126 10.41 9.15 -8.43
C SER A 126 11.03 9.10 -7.03
N LEU A 127 10.25 8.64 -6.04
CA LEU A 127 10.67 8.46 -4.65
C LEU A 127 11.30 7.09 -4.39
N ASN A 128 11.43 6.23 -5.41
CA ASN A 128 11.73 4.81 -5.24
C ASN A 128 10.84 4.17 -4.17
N TRP A 129 9.57 4.57 -4.15
CA TRP A 129 8.55 4.07 -3.25
C TRP A 129 8.85 4.25 -1.76
N THR A 130 9.77 5.15 -1.41
CA THR A 130 10.23 5.36 -0.05
C THR A 130 9.90 6.76 0.44
N ILE A 131 9.22 6.85 1.57
CA ILE A 131 8.85 8.08 2.27
C ILE A 131 9.70 8.16 3.54
N THR A 132 10.44 9.24 3.73
CA THR A 132 11.13 9.52 5.00
C THR A 132 10.28 10.48 5.82
N TYR A 133 10.01 10.15 7.07
CA TYR A 133 9.31 11.02 8.01
C TYR A 133 10.20 11.34 9.21
N ASP A 134 10.55 12.61 9.37
CA ASP A 134 11.46 13.15 10.40
C ASP A 134 10.72 13.72 11.62
N GLY A 135 9.41 13.94 11.53
CA GLY A 135 8.57 14.36 12.66
C GLY A 135 7.88 15.71 12.49
N ASP A 136 8.21 16.45 11.43
CA ASP A 136 7.72 17.80 11.07
C ASP A 136 6.83 17.77 9.84
#